data_AF-A0A087TKT5-F1
#
_entry.id   AF-A0A087TKT5-F1
#
_cell.length_a   1.000
_cell.length_b   1.000
_cell.length_c   1.000
_cell.angle_alpha   90.00
_cell.angle_beta   90.00
_cell.angle_gamma   90.00
#
_symmetry.space_group_name_H-M   'P 1'
#
loop_
_entity.id
_entity.type
_entity.pdbx_description
1 polymer ?
#
loop_
_entity_poly.entity_id
_entity_poly.type
_entity_poly.pdbx_seq_one_letter_code
_entity_poly.pdbx_strand_id
1 'polypeptide(L)'
;MQMQERLEAQTSRQASLRAAQTPLRTQLRLSEQLQRQAALRAAGTPLQTQICLEEQAECQAAFRAIEMPLQTQIRLEEQAQQQAVNRVRDTAEQLQARRIVHAEMQTEHRRNFMHNNWSIFNDSGLQYDPSINYHNHPLIVIGLMIKKCQFCDV
;
A
#
# COMPACT_ATOMS: atom_id res chain seq x y z
N MET A 1 2.17 38.59 22.67
CA MET A 1 3.14 39.32 21.82
C MET A 1 4.58 38.96 22.19
N GLN A 2 5.11 39.34 23.36
CA GLN A 2 6.53 39.10 23.73
C GLN A 2 7.02 37.63 23.74
N MET A 3 6.16 36.65 24.05
CA MET A 3 6.57 35.23 24.05
C MET A 3 6.82 34.69 22.63
N GLN A 4 5.96 35.08 21.68
CA GLN A 4 6.04 34.67 20.28
C GLN A 4 7.34 35.22 19.65
N GLU A 5 7.59 36.51 19.83
CA GLU A 5 8.78 37.20 19.33
C GLU A 5 10.07 36.59 19.90
N ARG A 6 10.06 36.20 21.19
CA ARG A 6 11.20 35.51 21.81
C ARG A 6 11.46 34.14 21.20
N LEU A 7 10.40 33.38 20.90
CA LEU A 7 10.51 32.07 20.28
C LEU A 7 11.05 32.20 18.85
N GLU A 8 10.54 33.15 18.07
CA GLU A 8 11.00 33.44 16.71
C GLU A 8 12.47 33.92 16.68
N ALA A 9 12.86 34.78 17.61
CA ALA A 9 14.24 35.18 17.77
C ALA A 9 15.16 34.01 18.17
N GLN A 10 14.65 33.02 18.89
CA GLN A 10 15.39 31.83 19.27
C GLN A 10 15.55 30.86 18.10
N THR A 11 14.46 30.58 17.34
CA THR A 11 14.50 29.71 16.16
C THR A 11 15.39 30.30 15.07
N SER A 12 15.31 31.61 14.84
CA SER A 12 16.16 32.33 13.89
C SER A 12 17.64 32.24 14.27
N ARG A 13 17.98 32.48 15.55
CA ARG A 13 19.36 32.30 16.04
C ARG A 13 19.85 30.87 15.86
N GLN A 14 19.01 29.88 16.14
CA GLN A 14 19.38 28.48 15.97
C GLN A 14 19.58 28.12 14.50
N ALA A 15 18.77 28.64 13.58
CA ALA A 15 18.92 28.44 12.14
C ALA A 15 20.24 29.05 11.63
N SER A 16 20.57 30.27 12.05
CA SER A 16 21.85 30.90 11.70
C SER A 16 23.05 30.11 12.21
N LEU A 17 22.99 29.62 13.46
CA LEU A 17 24.04 28.76 14.02
C LEU A 17 24.17 27.44 13.26
N ARG A 18 23.05 26.87 12.76
CA ARG A 18 23.03 25.65 11.93
C ARG A 18 23.65 25.90 10.55
N ALA A 19 23.32 27.01 9.91
CA ALA A 19 23.86 27.37 8.59
C ALA A 19 25.37 27.60 8.63
N ALA A 20 25.90 28.13 9.74
CA ALA A 20 27.33 28.34 9.93
C ALA A 20 28.11 27.10 10.40
N GLN A 21 27.48 25.93 10.55
CA GLN A 21 28.17 24.72 11.03
C GLN A 21 29.12 24.16 9.96
N THR A 22 30.29 23.71 10.43
CA THR A 22 31.19 22.92 9.57
C THR A 22 30.61 21.53 9.32
N PRO A 23 30.96 20.88 8.20
CA PRO A 23 30.49 19.52 7.90
C PRO A 23 30.78 18.52 9.03
N LEU A 24 31.96 18.60 9.66
CA LEU A 24 32.33 17.72 10.78
C LEU A 24 31.41 17.92 12.00
N ARG A 25 31.11 19.17 12.37
CA ARG A 25 30.17 19.46 13.46
C ARG A 25 28.76 19.01 13.13
N THR A 26 28.34 19.14 11.87
CA THR A 26 27.04 18.64 11.41
C THR A 26 26.96 17.12 11.56
N GLN A 27 27.99 16.39 11.13
CA GLN A 27 28.04 14.92 11.26
C GLN A 27 28.00 14.48 12.72
N LEU A 28 28.83 15.06 13.60
CA LEU A 28 28.84 14.72 15.03
C LEU A 28 27.45 14.91 15.67
N ARG A 29 26.81 16.06 15.39
CA ARG A 29 25.46 16.33 15.88
C ARG A 29 24.44 15.30 15.38
N LEU A 30 24.49 14.93 14.10
CA LEU A 30 23.58 13.94 13.53
C LEU A 30 23.83 12.56 14.14
N SER A 31 25.09 12.17 14.37
CA SER A 31 25.40 10.90 15.04
C SER A 31 24.89 10.85 16.48
N GLU A 32 25.05 11.93 17.25
CA GLU A 32 24.51 12.02 18.61
C GLU A 32 22.97 11.95 18.60
N GLN A 33 22.34 12.62 17.64
CA GLN A 33 20.88 12.60 17.49
C GLN A 33 20.37 11.20 17.13
N LEU A 34 21.05 10.49 16.22
CA LEU A 34 20.72 9.10 15.86
C LEU A 34 20.87 8.16 17.06
N GLN A 35 21.95 8.29 17.83
CA GLN A 35 22.17 7.50 19.04
C GLN A 35 21.06 7.72 20.08
N ARG A 36 20.70 8.97 20.34
CA ARG A 36 19.59 9.30 21.26
C ARG A 36 18.28 8.70 20.78
N GLN A 37 17.97 8.82 19.49
CA GLN A 37 16.74 8.26 18.93
C GLN A 37 16.73 6.73 18.97
N ALA A 38 17.87 6.07 18.74
CA ALA A 38 17.99 4.63 18.87
C ALA A 38 17.76 4.17 20.33
N ALA A 39 18.34 4.88 21.30
CA ALA A 39 18.13 4.59 22.72
C ALA A 39 16.65 4.76 23.13
N LEU A 40 15.99 5.83 22.68
CA LEU A 40 14.56 6.04 22.94
C LEU A 40 13.69 4.95 22.32
N ARG A 41 13.99 4.51 21.08
CA ARG A 41 13.27 3.41 20.44
C ARG A 41 13.48 2.08 21.16
N ALA A 42 14.70 1.79 21.61
CA ALA A 42 15.00 0.57 22.37
C ALA A 42 14.32 0.53 23.74
N ALA A 43 14.10 1.69 24.37
CA ALA A 43 13.41 1.81 25.65
C ALA A 43 11.88 1.90 25.53
N GLY A 44 11.35 2.06 24.31
CA GLY A 44 9.92 2.22 24.06
C GLY A 44 9.11 0.95 24.35
N THR A 45 7.87 1.12 24.78
CA THR A 45 6.95 -0.01 24.97
C THR A 45 6.33 -0.46 23.64
N PRO A 46 5.79 -1.69 23.55
CA PRO A 46 5.05 -2.14 22.37
C PRO A 46 3.87 -1.22 22.03
N LEU A 47 3.15 -0.73 23.04
CA LEU A 47 2.03 0.20 22.85
C LEU A 47 2.49 1.54 22.27
N GLN A 48 3.57 2.12 22.80
CA GLN A 48 4.14 3.36 22.25
C GLN A 48 4.64 3.16 20.80
N THR A 49 5.20 1.98 20.51
CA THR A 49 5.63 1.63 19.16
C THR A 49 4.43 1.57 18.21
N GLN A 50 3.34 0.96 18.64
CA GLN A 50 2.12 0.86 17.85
C GLN A 50 1.53 2.24 17.55
N ILE A 51 1.37 3.10 18.56
CA ILE A 51 0.88 4.48 18.39
C ILE A 51 1.75 5.23 17.38
N CYS A 52 3.08 5.13 17.50
CA CYS A 52 3.99 5.79 16.58
C CYS A 52 3.85 5.28 15.13
N LEU A 53 3.62 3.98 14.93
CA LEU A 53 3.39 3.40 13.61
C LEU A 53 2.05 3.85 13.01
N GLU A 54 1.01 3.97 13.83
CA GLU A 54 -0.31 4.47 13.42
C GLU A 54 -0.22 5.94 12.98
N GLU A 55 0.37 6.81 13.81
CA GLU A 55 0.60 8.21 13.46
C GLU A 55 1.44 8.36 12.18
N GLN A 56 2.45 7.50 12.01
CA GLN A 56 3.28 7.51 10.81
C GLN A 56 2.47 7.09 9.57
N ALA A 57 1.60 6.08 9.68
CA ALA A 57 0.74 5.63 8.59
C ALA A 57 -0.28 6.71 8.20
N GLU A 58 -0.88 7.39 9.19
CA GLU A 58 -1.79 8.51 8.96
C GLU A 58 -1.10 9.67 8.24
N CYS A 59 0.09 10.07 8.70
CA CYS A 59 0.89 11.10 8.03
C CYS A 59 1.20 10.71 6.58
N GLN A 60 1.59 9.46 6.32
CA GLN A 60 1.83 8.99 4.97
C GLN A 60 0.57 9.03 4.12
N ALA A 61 -0.57 8.60 4.64
CA ALA A 61 -1.85 8.65 3.93
C ALA A 61 -2.23 10.10 3.57
N ALA A 62 -2.02 11.05 4.49
CA ALA A 62 -2.25 12.47 4.23
C ALA A 62 -1.34 13.00 3.10
N PHE A 63 -0.05 12.65 3.11
CA PHE A 63 0.87 13.02 2.02
C PHE A 63 0.45 12.40 0.68
N ARG A 64 -0.02 11.14 0.67
CA ARG A 64 -0.53 10.49 -0.55
C ARG A 64 -1.79 11.17 -1.08
N ALA A 65 -2.68 11.62 -0.20
CA ALA A 65 -3.95 12.24 -0.59
C ALA A 65 -3.76 13.59 -1.32
N ILE A 66 -2.68 14.31 -1.00
CA ILE A 66 -2.34 15.60 -1.62
C ILE A 66 -1.30 15.47 -2.75
N GLU A 67 -0.86 14.24 -3.07
CA GLU A 67 0.18 13.99 -4.05
C GLU A 67 -0.31 14.34 -5.46
N MET A 68 0.47 15.14 -6.19
CA MET A 68 0.13 15.48 -7.58
C MET A 68 0.28 14.26 -8.51
N PRO A 69 -0.42 14.22 -9.66
CA PRO A 69 -0.30 13.11 -10.61
C PRO A 69 1.15 12.83 -11.05
N LEU A 70 1.94 13.87 -11.33
CA LEU A 70 3.35 13.72 -11.71
C LEU A 70 4.20 13.15 -10.57
N GLN A 71 3.98 13.61 -9.34
CA GLN A 71 4.67 13.08 -8.15
C GLN A 71 4.31 11.61 -7.93
N THR A 72 3.03 11.28 -8.09
CA THR A 72 2.53 9.90 -8.01
C THR A 72 3.22 9.00 -9.02
N GLN A 73 3.38 9.47 -10.26
CA GLN A 73 4.07 8.72 -11.31
C GLN A 73 5.54 8.49 -10.94
N ILE A 74 6.28 9.54 -10.57
CA ILE A 74 7.69 9.45 -10.18
C ILE A 74 7.87 8.43 -9.05
N ARG A 75 7.05 8.53 -8.01
CA ARG A 75 7.07 7.57 -6.89
C ARG A 75 6.84 6.13 -7.34
N LEU A 76 5.84 5.89 -8.20
CA LEU A 76 5.54 4.54 -8.68
C LEU A 76 6.67 3.98 -9.54
N GLU A 77 7.32 4.83 -10.35
CA GLU A 77 8.50 4.46 -11.13
C GLU A 77 9.69 4.11 -10.22
N GLU A 78 9.99 4.95 -9.22
CA GLU A 78 11.02 4.67 -8.22
C GLU A 78 10.74 3.36 -7.46
N GLN A 79 9.49 3.14 -7.06
CA GLN A 79 9.08 1.90 -6.38
C GLN A 79 9.27 0.68 -7.29
N ALA A 80 8.89 0.77 -8.56
CA ALA A 80 9.06 -0.31 -9.53
C ALA A 80 10.55 -0.62 -9.77
N GLN A 81 11.40 0.41 -9.90
CA GLN A 81 12.85 0.25 -10.03
C GLN A 81 13.45 -0.42 -8.79
N GLN A 82 13.10 0.03 -7.59
CA GLN A 82 13.59 -0.57 -6.35
C GLN A 82 13.16 -2.04 -6.23
N GLN A 83 11.93 -2.37 -6.62
CA GLN A 83 11.47 -3.75 -6.66
C GLN A 83 12.25 -4.59 -7.67
N ALA A 84 12.56 -4.06 -8.84
CA ALA A 84 13.38 -4.75 -9.84
C ALA A 84 14.79 -5.04 -9.31
N VAL A 85 15.43 -4.05 -8.68
CA VAL A 85 16.75 -4.21 -8.04
C VAL A 85 16.70 -5.30 -6.95
N ASN A 86 15.67 -5.26 -6.10
CA ASN A 86 15.50 -6.27 -5.06
C ASN A 86 15.36 -7.66 -5.69
N ARG A 87 14.51 -7.82 -6.72
CA ARG A 87 14.30 -9.09 -7.41
C ARG A 87 15.57 -9.69 -8.01
N VAL A 88 16.47 -8.86 -8.54
CA VAL A 88 17.77 -9.31 -9.07
C VAL A 88 18.70 -9.78 -7.95
N ARG A 89 18.60 -9.20 -6.75
CA ARG A 89 19.42 -9.56 -5.58
C ARG A 89 18.91 -10.78 -4.83
N ASP A 90 17.68 -11.22 -5.09
CA ASP A 90 17.10 -12.36 -4.37
C ASP A 90 17.93 -13.63 -4.51
N THR A 91 18.05 -14.35 -3.39
CA THR A 91 18.58 -15.71 -3.41
C THR A 91 17.57 -16.68 -4.03
N ALA A 92 18.02 -17.87 -4.43
CA ALA A 92 17.14 -18.91 -4.98
C ALA A 92 16.00 -19.28 -4.01
N GLU A 93 16.29 -19.33 -2.71
CA GLU A 93 15.31 -19.60 -1.64
C GLU A 93 14.26 -18.47 -1.56
N GLN A 94 14.69 -17.21 -1.60
CA GLN A 94 13.78 -16.06 -1.56
C GLN A 94 12.89 -16.01 -2.82
N LEU A 95 13.47 -16.30 -4.00
CA LEU A 95 12.71 -16.42 -5.23
C LEU A 95 11.65 -17.52 -5.14
N GLN A 96 12.01 -18.70 -4.62
CA GLN A 96 11.09 -19.82 -4.48
C GLN A 96 9.99 -19.50 -3.46
N ALA A 97 10.33 -18.93 -2.31
CA ALA A 97 9.35 -18.51 -1.30
C ALA A 97 8.34 -17.51 -1.88
N ARG A 98 8.79 -16.51 -2.66
CA ARG A 98 7.88 -15.57 -3.33
C ARG A 98 6.94 -16.25 -4.32
N ARG A 99 7.43 -17.23 -5.09
CA ARG A 99 6.60 -17.99 -6.03
C ARG A 99 5.52 -18.81 -5.31
N ILE A 100 5.87 -19.42 -4.19
CA ILE A 100 4.92 -20.17 -3.35
C ILE A 100 3.84 -19.23 -2.81
N VAL A 101 4.23 -18.14 -2.16
CA VAL A 101 3.28 -17.14 -1.62
C VAL A 101 2.36 -16.58 -2.70
N HIS A 102 2.91 -16.29 -3.89
CA HIS A 102 2.11 -15.82 -5.01
C HIS A 102 1.12 -16.90 -5.52
N ALA A 103 1.55 -18.15 -5.64
CA ALA A 103 0.68 -19.25 -6.03
C ALA A 103 -0.44 -19.48 -5.00
N GLU A 104 -0.12 -19.45 -3.71
CA GLU A 104 -1.09 -19.56 -2.62
C GLU A 104 -2.12 -18.43 -2.68
N MET A 105 -1.67 -17.18 -2.81
CA MET A 105 -2.56 -16.02 -2.98
C MET A 105 -3.50 -16.20 -4.18
N GLN A 106 -3.00 -16.65 -5.33
CA GLN A 106 -3.82 -16.89 -6.51
C GLN A 106 -4.84 -18.02 -6.29
N THR A 107 -4.43 -19.13 -5.65
CA THR A 107 -5.36 -20.22 -5.33
C THR A 107 -6.44 -19.77 -4.37
N GLU A 108 -6.09 -18.96 -3.38
CA GLU A 108 -7.03 -18.43 -2.39
C GLU A 108 -7.98 -17.41 -3.02
N HIS A 109 -7.48 -16.54 -3.89
CA HIS A 109 -8.32 -15.63 -4.66
C HIS A 109 -9.33 -16.41 -5.53
N ARG A 110 -8.88 -17.48 -6.20
CA ARG A 110 -9.76 -18.36 -6.98
C ARG A 110 -10.79 -19.06 -6.09
N ARG A 111 -10.40 -19.57 -4.92
CA ARG A 111 -11.33 -20.19 -3.96
C ARG A 111 -12.39 -19.19 -3.49
N ASN A 112 -11.97 -17.99 -3.08
CA ASN A 112 -12.88 -16.93 -2.65
C ASN A 112 -13.82 -16.50 -3.78
N PHE A 113 -13.34 -16.42 -5.01
CA PHE A 113 -14.20 -16.18 -6.16
C PHE A 113 -15.24 -17.28 -6.34
N MET A 114 -14.82 -18.55 -6.30
CA MET A 114 -15.74 -19.70 -6.43
C MET A 114 -16.76 -19.76 -5.28
N HIS A 115 -16.34 -19.43 -4.06
CA HIS A 115 -17.20 -19.51 -2.89
C HIS A 115 -18.17 -18.32 -2.77
N ASN A 116 -17.69 -17.09 -2.99
CA ASN A 116 -18.48 -15.88 -2.75
C ASN A 116 -19.31 -15.45 -3.96
N ASN A 117 -18.78 -15.62 -5.18
CA ASN A 117 -19.46 -15.16 -6.39
C ASN A 117 -20.13 -16.30 -7.15
N TRP A 118 -19.49 -17.46 -7.29
CA TRP A 118 -20.01 -18.56 -8.10
C TRP A 118 -21.00 -19.48 -7.36
N SER A 119 -21.04 -19.47 -6.03
CA SER A 119 -21.98 -20.29 -5.25
C SER A 119 -23.45 -20.01 -5.56
N ILE A 120 -23.79 -18.76 -5.91
CA ILE A 120 -25.12 -18.34 -6.40
C ILE A 120 -25.54 -19.13 -7.66
N PHE A 121 -24.57 -19.62 -8.44
CA PHE A 121 -24.80 -20.37 -9.68
C PHE A 121 -24.71 -21.89 -9.56
N ASN A 122 -24.23 -22.41 -8.42
CA ASN A 122 -24.04 -23.86 -8.27
C ASN A 122 -25.37 -24.64 -8.21
N ASP A 123 -26.44 -24.04 -7.67
CA ASP A 123 -27.76 -24.69 -7.56
C ASP A 123 -28.77 -24.19 -8.61
N SER A 124 -28.52 -23.05 -9.25
CA SER A 124 -29.47 -22.44 -10.21
C SER A 124 -29.46 -23.08 -11.60
N GLY A 125 -28.54 -24.00 -11.87
CA GLY A 125 -28.59 -24.86 -13.07
C GLY A 125 -29.77 -25.83 -13.09
N LEU A 126 -30.38 -26.11 -11.93
CA LEU A 126 -31.55 -27.01 -11.80
C LEU A 126 -32.79 -26.30 -11.24
N GLN A 127 -32.65 -25.12 -10.62
CA GLN A 127 -33.77 -24.30 -10.13
C GLN A 127 -33.55 -22.82 -10.44
N TYR A 128 -34.33 -22.27 -11.38
CA TYR A 128 -34.33 -20.84 -11.66
C TYR A 128 -34.91 -20.08 -10.46
N ASP A 129 -34.11 -19.24 -9.81
CA ASP A 129 -34.56 -18.34 -8.73
C ASP A 129 -34.88 -16.94 -9.29
N PRO A 130 -36.16 -16.54 -9.42
CA PRO A 130 -36.55 -15.26 -10.01
C PRO A 130 -36.11 -14.02 -9.21
N SER A 131 -35.65 -14.18 -7.96
CA SER A 131 -35.17 -13.07 -7.13
C SER A 131 -33.78 -12.57 -7.52
N ILE A 132 -33.04 -13.36 -8.31
CA ILE A 132 -31.71 -13.01 -8.80
C ILE A 132 -31.83 -12.28 -10.15
N ASN A 133 -31.20 -11.10 -10.25
CA ASN A 133 -31.11 -10.38 -11.51
C ASN A 133 -30.00 -10.97 -12.41
N TYR A 134 -30.32 -12.07 -13.09
CA TYR A 134 -29.38 -12.75 -14.00
C TYR A 134 -28.96 -11.89 -15.19
N HIS A 135 -29.82 -10.99 -15.68
CA HIS A 135 -29.54 -10.16 -16.85
C HIS A 135 -28.39 -9.18 -16.62
N ASN A 136 -28.31 -8.60 -15.42
CA ASN A 136 -27.26 -7.65 -15.04
C ASN A 136 -26.18 -8.29 -14.15
N HIS A 137 -26.14 -9.61 -14.02
CA HIS A 137 -25.20 -10.25 -13.11
C HIS A 137 -23.78 -10.18 -13.67
N PRO A 138 -22.78 -9.70 -12.92
CA PRO A 138 -21.41 -9.49 -13.42
C PRO A 138 -20.69 -10.77 -13.87
N LEU A 139 -21.20 -11.95 -13.47
CA LEU A 139 -20.69 -13.26 -13.89
C LEU A 139 -21.39 -13.84 -15.13
N ILE A 140 -22.51 -13.25 -15.55
CA ILE A 140 -23.28 -13.73 -16.70
C ILE A 140 -22.96 -12.82 -17.88
N VAL A 141 -22.15 -13.35 -18.80
CA VAL A 141 -21.89 -12.71 -20.09
C VAL A 141 -22.78 -13.39 -21.13
N ILE A 142 -23.99 -12.86 -21.34
CA ILE A 142 -24.84 -13.28 -22.45
C ILE A 142 -24.27 -12.62 -23.72
N GLY A 143 -23.48 -13.38 -24.48
CA GLY A 143 -23.06 -12.95 -25.81
C GLY A 143 -24.27 -12.78 -26.74
N LEU A 144 -24.09 -12.07 -27.86
CA LEU A 144 -25.11 -11.98 -28.89
C LEU A 144 -25.54 -13.39 -29.32
N MET A 145 -26.83 -13.71 -29.20
CA MET A 145 -27.37 -14.98 -29.66
C MET A 145 -27.51 -14.95 -31.19
N ILE A 146 -26.39 -15.13 -31.89
CA ILE A 146 -26.30 -15.20 -33.36
C ILE A 146 -26.71 -16.58 -33.93
N LYS A 147 -26.98 -17.56 -33.06
CA LYS A 147 -27.49 -18.87 -33.49
C LYS A 147 -29.00 -18.91 -33.35
N LYS A 148 -29.70 -19.06 -34.48
CA LYS A 148 -31.13 -19.36 -34.50
C LYS A 148 -31.36 -20.78 -33.99
N CYS A 149 -32.40 -20.97 -33.19
CA CYS A 149 -32.78 -22.28 -32.69
C CYS A 149 -33.22 -23.15 -33.88
N GLN A 150 -32.61 -24.31 -34.06
CA GLN A 150 -32.96 -25.21 -35.18
C GLN A 150 -34.40 -25.76 -35.09
N PHE A 151 -35.00 -25.73 -33.90
CA PHE A 151 -36.35 -26.26 -33.64
C PHE A 151 -37.41 -25.16 -33.54
N CYS A 152 -36.99 -23.90 -33.49
CA CYS A 152 -37.87 -22.75 -33.48
C CYS A 152 -37.39 -21.82 -34.58
N ASP A 153 -38.01 -21.88 -35.76
CA ASP A 153 -37.74 -20.95 -36.86
C ASP A 153 -38.21 -19.53 -36.50
N VAL A 154 -37.51 -18.89 -35.56
CA VAL A 154 -37.56 -17.46 -35.24
C VAL A 154 -36.12 -16.96 -35.09
#